data_AF-A0A8S9WKI0-F1
#
_entry.id   AF-A0A8S9WKI0-F1
#
_cell.length_a   1.000
_cell.length_b   1.000
_cell.length_c   1.000
_cell.angle_alpha   90.00
_cell.angle_beta   90.00
_cell.angle_gamma   90.00
#
_symmetry.space_group_name_H-M   'P 1'
#
loop_
_entity.id
_entity.type
_entity.pdbx_description
1 polymer ?
#
loop_
_entity_poly.entity_id
_entity_poly.type
_entity_poly.pdbx_seq_one_letter_code
_entity_poly.pdbx_strand_id
1 'polypeptide(L)'
;NGIRIILDPKKTIKNPVIHAWYLNEREVAHRAVMAEILKAGRDILSFEYVRVAIPQKAKKGVVLCVECGEPFIPEKNEEKCKYCFGDRYYEVR
;
A
#
# COMPACT_ATOMS: atom_id res chain seq x y z
N ASN A 1 14.34 13.76 8.50
CA ASN A 1 15.10 12.49 8.46
C ASN A 1 14.25 11.41 9.09
N GLY A 2 14.27 10.21 8.53
CA GLY A 2 13.49 9.06 8.99
C GLY A 2 14.26 7.76 8.80
N ILE A 3 13.66 6.66 9.24
CA ILE A 3 14.20 5.31 9.12
C ILE A 3 13.16 4.47 8.37
N ARG A 4 13.57 3.84 7.27
CA ARG A 4 12.77 2.83 6.57
C ARG A 4 13.17 1.45 7.09
N ILE A 5 12.22 0.72 7.65
CA ILE A 5 12.41 -0.68 8.10
C ILE A 5 11.91 -1.60 7.00
N ILE A 6 12.66 -2.66 6.72
CA ILE A 6 12.41 -3.61 5.64
C ILE A 6 12.41 -5.01 6.24
N LEU A 7 11.39 -5.82 5.93
CA LEU A 7 11.47 -7.26 6.10
C LEU A 7 12.38 -7.80 4.99
N ASP A 8 13.61 -8.15 5.33
CA ASP A 8 14.68 -8.39 4.37
C ASP A 8 14.64 -9.82 3.82
N PRO A 9 14.32 -10.03 2.52
CA PRO A 9 14.24 -11.36 1.94
C PRO A 9 15.52 -12.18 2.15
N LYS A 10 16.70 -11.55 2.08
CA LYS A 10 18.00 -12.23 2.24
C LYS A 10 18.20 -12.74 3.67
N LYS A 11 17.69 -12.00 4.66
CA LYS A 11 17.76 -12.41 6.07
C LYS A 11 16.72 -13.48 6.40
N THR A 12 15.54 -13.42 5.77
CA THR A 12 14.50 -14.44 5.97
C THR A 12 14.92 -15.84 5.51
N ILE A 13 15.91 -16.00 4.62
CA ILE A 13 16.44 -17.33 4.20
C ILE A 13 16.86 -18.19 5.40
N LYS A 14 17.36 -17.58 6.49
CA LYS A 14 17.74 -18.28 7.72
C LYS A 14 16.53 -18.84 8.49
N ASN A 15 15.32 -18.41 8.14
CA ASN A 15 14.06 -18.90 8.70
C ASN A 15 13.13 -19.38 7.56
N PRO A 16 13.24 -20.65 7.15
CA PRO A 16 12.49 -21.18 6.00
C PRO A 16 10.96 -21.07 6.12
N VAL A 17 10.41 -21.06 7.33
CA VAL A 17 8.98 -20.88 7.57
C VAL A 17 8.55 -19.45 7.24
N ILE A 18 9.29 -18.46 7.73
CA ILE A 18 9.05 -17.04 7.42
C ILE A 18 9.31 -16.76 5.94
N HIS A 19 10.38 -17.31 5.36
CA HIS A 19 10.73 -17.11 3.96
C HIS A 19 9.61 -17.57 3.02
N ALA A 20 9.16 -18.82 3.21
CA ALA A 20 8.10 -19.41 2.41
C ALA A 20 6.77 -18.64 2.56
N TRP A 21 6.45 -18.18 3.76
CA TRP A 21 5.26 -17.35 4.00
C TRP A 21 5.39 -15.98 3.32
N TYR A 22 6.53 -15.30 3.47
CA TYR A 22 6.75 -13.95 2.95
C TYR A 22 6.79 -13.90 1.42
N LEU A 23 7.39 -14.91 0.79
CA LEU A 23 7.47 -15.03 -0.66
C LEU A 23 6.30 -15.82 -1.27
N ASN A 24 5.36 -16.28 -0.45
CA ASN A 24 4.21 -17.10 -0.86
C ASN A 24 4.63 -18.36 -1.68
N GLU A 25 5.72 -19.02 -1.27
CA GLU A 25 6.23 -20.23 -1.95
C GLU A 25 5.38 -21.47 -1.68
N ARG A 26 4.69 -21.48 -0.52
CA ARG A 26 3.77 -22.54 -0.11
C ARG A 26 2.85 -22.04 1.00
N GLU A 27 1.78 -22.79 1.24
CA GLU A 27 0.93 -22.57 2.40
C GLU A 27 1.70 -22.83 3.71
N VAL A 28 1.56 -21.91 4.66
CA VAL A 28 2.18 -21.97 5.99
C VAL A 28 1.10 -21.69 7.02
N ALA A 29 0.96 -22.59 7.99
CA ALA A 29 0.01 -22.39 9.07
C ALA A 29 0.31 -21.09 9.85
N HIS A 30 -0.72 -20.26 10.03
CA HIS A 30 -0.59 -18.96 10.71
C HIS A 30 0.12 -19.06 12.07
N ARG A 31 -0.22 -20.07 12.89
CA ARG A 31 0.41 -20.24 14.21
C ARG A 31 1.91 -20.56 14.13
N ALA A 32 2.33 -21.30 13.10
CA ALA A 32 3.73 -21.65 12.90
C ALA A 32 4.55 -20.42 12.48
N VAL A 33 4.05 -19.62 11.53
CA VAL A 33 4.76 -18.41 11.12
C VAL A 33 4.83 -17.37 12.24
N MET A 34 3.77 -17.21 13.03
CA MET A 34 3.76 -16.27 14.15
C MET A 34 4.81 -16.62 15.22
N ALA A 35 4.94 -17.91 15.57
CA ALA A 35 5.97 -18.36 16.51
C ALA A 35 7.38 -18.06 16.00
N GLU A 36 7.63 -18.30 14.71
CA GLU A 36 8.92 -18.04 14.09
C GLU A 36 9.24 -16.54 13.97
N ILE A 37 8.26 -15.69 13.65
CA ILE A 37 8.43 -14.22 13.62
C ILE A 37 8.83 -13.70 15.00
N LEU A 38 8.14 -14.14 16.05
CA LEU A 38 8.45 -13.72 17.43
C LEU A 38 9.85 -14.18 17.85
N LYS A 39 10.26 -15.39 17.46
CA LYS A 39 11.59 -15.93 17.71
C LYS A 39 12.69 -15.18 16.94
N ALA A 40 12.46 -14.88 15.67
CA ALA A 40 13.42 -14.20 14.81
C ALA A 40 13.61 -12.73 15.18
N GLY A 41 12.57 -12.07 15.71
CA GLY A 41 12.64 -10.69 16.16
C GLY A 41 13.18 -9.74 15.10
N ARG A 42 14.30 -9.06 15.41
CA ARG A 42 14.91 -8.06 14.51
C ARG A 42 15.87 -8.66 13.50
N ASP A 43 16.23 -9.93 13.61
CA ASP A 43 17.24 -10.55 12.77
C ASP A 43 16.79 -10.72 11.31
N ILE A 44 15.48 -10.67 11.07
CA ILE A 44 14.87 -10.68 9.73
C ILE A 44 14.68 -9.27 9.14
N LEU A 45 15.03 -8.22 9.88
CA LEU A 45 14.80 -6.84 9.47
C LEU A 45 16.11 -6.18 9.03
N SER A 46 16.02 -5.31 8.03
CA SER A 46 17.05 -4.34 7.64
C SER A 46 16.50 -2.93 7.72
N PHE A 47 17.38 -1.93 7.74
CA PHE A 47 16.98 -0.54 7.81
C PHE A 47 17.82 0.36 6.92
N GLU A 48 17.23 1.48 6.50
CA GLU A 48 17.87 2.53 5.70
C GLU A 48 17.51 3.90 6.30
N TYR A 49 18.48 4.81 6.35
CA TYR A 49 18.21 6.22 6.65
C TYR A 49 17.62 6.88 5.42
N VAL A 50 16.50 7.59 5.61
CA VAL A 50 15.78 8.24 4.50
C VAL A 50 15.51 9.71 4.79
N ARG A 51 15.45 10.52 3.73
CA ARG A 51 14.90 11.87 3.78
C ARG A 51 13.48 11.82 3.20
N VAL A 52 12.48 11.98 4.06
CA VAL A 52 11.07 11.96 3.64
C VAL A 52 10.74 13.29 2.97
N ALA A 53 10.26 13.22 1.72
CA ALA A 53 9.66 14.36 1.05
C ALA A 53 8.30 14.64 1.71
N ILE A 54 8.11 15.84 2.26
CA ILE A 54 6.83 16.25 2.83
C ILE A 54 6.08 16.97 1.72
N PRO A 55 5.03 16.38 1.13
CA PRO A 55 4.25 17.08 0.12
C PRO A 55 3.56 18.28 0.76
N GLN A 56 3.66 19.43 0.11
CA GLN A 56 2.83 20.57 0.50
C GLN A 56 1.37 20.25 0.14
N LYS A 57 0.43 20.59 1.03
CA LYS A 57 -1.00 20.47 0.73
C LYS A 57 -1.33 21.42 -0.41
N ALA A 58 -1.53 20.88 -1.61
CA ALA A 58 -2.13 21.63 -2.69
C ALA A 58 -3.60 21.96 -2.33
N LYS A 59 -4.03 23.20 -2.62
CA LYS A 59 -5.46 23.52 -2.60
C LYS A 59 -6.12 22.68 -3.68
N LYS A 60 -7.10 21.87 -3.30
CA LYS A 60 -7.87 21.07 -4.23
C LYS A 60 -8.92 21.96 -4.88
N GLY A 61 -8.94 22.03 -6.22
CA GLY A 61 -10.08 22.56 -6.95
C GLY A 61 -11.22 21.56 -6.88
N VAL A 62 -12.42 22.01 -6.54
CA VAL A 62 -13.62 21.18 -6.58
C VAL A 62 -14.52 21.75 -7.67
N VAL A 63 -14.96 20.89 -8.58
CA VAL A 63 -15.89 21.22 -9.67
C VAL A 63 -17.07 20.26 -9.63
N LEU A 64 -18.18 20.63 -10.26
CA LEU A 64 -19.33 19.74 -10.40
C LEU A 64 -19.18 18.91 -11.67
N CYS A 65 -19.48 17.61 -11.60
CA CYS A 65 -19.55 16.76 -12.76
C CYS A 65 -20.70 17.21 -13.68
N VAL A 66 -20.41 17.39 -14.98
CA VAL A 66 -21.42 17.79 -15.98
C VAL A 66 -22.52 16.74 -16.23
N GLU A 67 -22.36 15.52 -15.72
CA GLU A 67 -23.30 14.40 -15.94
C GLU A 67 -24.14 14.11 -14.70
N CYS A 68 -23.52 13.87 -13.53
CA CYS A 68 -24.28 13.56 -12.30
C CYS A 68 -24.51 14.78 -11.38
N GLY A 69 -23.86 15.92 -11.63
CA GLY A 69 -23.97 17.11 -10.78
C GLY A 69 -23.25 17.01 -9.42
N GLU A 70 -22.56 15.90 -9.13
CA GLU A 70 -21.83 15.74 -7.88
C GLU A 70 -20.45 16.43 -7.89
N PRO A 71 -19.98 16.95 -6.75
CA PRO A 71 -18.66 17.55 -6.66
C PRO A 71 -17.53 16.52 -6.74
N PHE A 72 -16.49 16.82 -7.50
CA PHE A 72 -15.26 16.02 -7.55
C PHE A 72 -14.02 16.90 -7.69
N ILE A 73 -12.85 16.31 -7.45
CA ILE A 73 -11.54 16.95 -7.61
C ILE A 73 -10.98 16.48 -8.96
N PRO A 74 -10.85 17.35 -9.98
CA PRO A 74 -10.23 16.97 -11.23
C PRO A 74 -8.72 16.80 -11.02
N GLU A 75 -8.13 15.82 -11.71
CA GLU A 75 -6.67 15.63 -11.72
C GLU A 75 -6.01 16.57 -12.75
N LYS A 76 -6.77 16.98 -13.77
CA LYS A 76 -6.40 17.96 -14.81
C LYS A 76 -7.61 18.84 -15.14
N ASN A 77 -8.10 18.78 -16.39
CA ASN A 77 -9.22 19.55 -16.92
C ASN A 77 -10.45 18.65 -17.13
N GLU A 78 -10.66 17.63 -16.29
CA GLU A 78 -11.82 16.76 -16.41
C GLU A 78 -13.10 17.53 -16.06
N GLU A 79 -14.14 17.37 -16.88
CA GLU A 79 -15.50 17.87 -16.62
C GLU A 79 -16.42 16.76 -16.05
N LYS A 80 -15.98 15.51 -16.11
CA LYS A 80 -16.68 14.33 -15.59
C LYS A 80 -15.92 13.70 -14.45
N CYS A 81 -16.62 13.27 -13.41
CA CYS A 81 -16.04 12.47 -12.34
C CYS A 81 -15.63 11.08 -12.85
N LYS A 82 -14.74 10.39 -12.13
CA LYS A 82 -14.25 9.03 -12.48
C LYS A 82 -15.40 8.06 -12.76
N TYR A 83 -16.45 8.12 -11.93
CA TYR A 83 -17.65 7.31 -12.10
C TYR A 83 -18.31 7.57 -13.46
N CYS A 84 -18.72 8.81 -13.76
CA CYS A 84 -19.36 9.14 -15.04
C CYS A 84 -18.45 8.87 -16.25
N PHE A 85 -17.12 8.96 -16.09
CA PHE A 85 -16.14 8.62 -17.12
C PHE A 85 -15.99 7.11 -17.39
N GLY A 86 -16.50 6.24 -16.51
CA GLY A 86 -16.51 4.78 -16.71
C GLY A 86 -15.70 3.98 -15.70
N ASP A 87 -14.98 4.63 -14.79
CA ASP A 87 -14.31 3.99 -13.66
C ASP A 87 -15.31 3.77 -12.52
N ARG A 88 -16.14 2.73 -12.69
CA ARG A 88 -17.27 2.40 -11.80
C ARG A 88 -17.05 1.03 -11.15
N TYR A 89 -17.34 0.94 -9.85
CA TYR A 89 -17.38 -0.35 -9.12
C TYR A 89 -18.81 -0.84 -8.84
N TYR A 90 -19.82 -0.10 -9.32
CA TYR A 90 -21.25 -0.43 -9.19
C TYR A 90 -22.08 0.23 -10.29
N GLU A 91 -23.29 -0.28 -10.51
CA GLU A 91 -24.27 0.24 -11.45
C GLU A 91 -25.52 0.74 -10.71
N VAL A 92 -26.06 1.88 -11.15
CA VAL A 92 -27.37 2.37 -10.69
C VAL A 92 -28.45 1.74 -11.57
N ARG A 93 -29.51 1.23 -10.95
CA ARG A 93 -30.67 0.65 -11.65
C ARG A 93 -31.73 1.70 -11.93
#